data_AF-A0AAE1WP18-F1
#
_entry.id   AF-A0AAE1WP18-F1
#
_cell.length_a   1.000
_cell.length_b   1.000
_cell.length_c   1.000
_cell.angle_alpha   90.00
_cell.angle_beta   90.00
_cell.angle_gamma   90.00
#
_symmetry.space_group_name_H-M   'P 1'
#
loop_
_entity.id
_entity.type
_entity.pdbx_description
1 polymer ?
#
loop_
_entity_poly.entity_id
_entity_poly.type
_entity_poly.pdbx_seq_one_letter_code
_entity_poly.pdbx_strand_id
1 'polypeptide(L)'
;MDNGHLGSNSAAHRHSTYRSNSTHTTSSSEVDILRICTCGRELLVRTSWTSTNPGRRFRGCPGNAGKYCRTFQWVDPPMCRRSKEIIPGLLNRLNQYENAIKRANETVALERRRRRRFVVLLLLCIFCWATTLFLAIHI
;
A
#
# COMPACT_ATOMS: atom_id res chain seq x y z
N MET A 1 -42.01 -36.18 26.01
CA MET A 1 -43.46 -36.14 25.75
C MET A 1 -43.88 -34.71 25.95
N ASP A 2 -44.22 -34.02 24.86
CA ASP A 2 -45.40 -33.16 24.73
C ASP A 2 -45.44 -32.57 23.32
N ASN A 3 -46.62 -32.73 22.69
CA ASN A 3 -46.97 -32.44 21.30
C ASN A 3 -47.99 -31.29 21.25
N GLY A 4 -48.00 -30.52 20.15
CA GLY A 4 -49.10 -29.66 19.67
C GLY A 4 -48.60 -28.40 18.93
N HIS A 5 -48.46 -28.34 17.58
CA HIS A 5 -49.47 -28.04 16.52
C HIS A 5 -50.30 -26.77 16.82
N LEU A 6 -50.43 -25.71 15.99
CA LEU A 6 -50.45 -25.49 14.53
C LEU A 6 -50.07 -24.03 14.20
N GLY A 7 -49.58 -23.76 12.98
CA GLY A 7 -49.44 -22.39 12.46
C GLY A 7 -48.64 -22.29 11.17
N SER A 8 -49.24 -22.71 10.07
CA SER A 8 -48.74 -22.62 8.69
C SER A 8 -48.53 -21.19 8.21
N ASN A 9 -47.37 -20.89 7.61
CA ASN A 9 -47.23 -19.89 6.54
C ASN A 9 -46.08 -20.27 5.60
N SER A 10 -46.43 -20.49 4.34
CA SER A 10 -45.57 -20.89 3.24
C SER A 10 -44.70 -19.73 2.75
N ALA A 11 -43.39 -19.92 2.75
CA ALA A 11 -42.47 -19.22 1.84
C ALA A 11 -41.30 -20.15 1.53
N ALA A 12 -41.30 -20.71 0.31
CA ALA A 12 -40.30 -21.67 -0.15
C ALA A 12 -38.92 -21.01 -0.29
N HIS A 13 -38.10 -21.11 0.76
CA HIS A 13 -36.67 -20.83 0.69
C HIS A 13 -35.99 -22.00 -0.03
N ARG A 14 -35.69 -21.82 -1.33
CA ARG A 14 -34.87 -22.76 -2.11
C ARG A 14 -33.43 -22.73 -1.59
N HIS A 15 -33.09 -23.67 -0.71
CA HIS A 15 -31.70 -24.06 -0.47
C HIS A 15 -31.20 -24.84 -1.69
N SER A 16 -30.45 -24.17 -2.57
CA SER A 16 -29.68 -24.85 -3.61
C SER A 16 -28.39 -25.40 -2.99
N THR A 17 -28.40 -26.69 -2.64
CA THR A 17 -27.19 -27.44 -2.33
C THR A 17 -26.47 -27.76 -3.63
N TYR A 18 -25.59 -26.87 -4.10
CA TYR A 18 -24.72 -27.18 -5.23
C TYR A 18 -23.53 -28.01 -4.73
N ARG A 19 -23.68 -29.34 -4.82
CA ARG A 19 -22.58 -30.29 -4.70
C ARG A 19 -21.88 -30.37 -6.07
N SER A 20 -20.74 -29.71 -6.21
CA SER A 20 -19.91 -29.80 -7.42
C SER A 20 -18.82 -30.84 -7.19
N ASN A 21 -19.04 -32.06 -7.69
CA ASN A 21 -17.92 -32.91 -8.09
C ASN A 21 -17.51 -32.45 -9.48
N SER A 22 -16.33 -31.83 -9.63
CA SER A 22 -15.80 -31.47 -10.94
C SER A 22 -14.53 -32.27 -11.21
N THR A 23 -14.66 -33.24 -12.10
CA THR A 23 -13.56 -33.90 -12.81
C THR A 23 -12.94 -32.87 -13.77
N HIS A 24 -11.64 -32.63 -13.63
CA HIS A 24 -10.89 -31.69 -14.47
C HIS A 24 -10.83 -32.17 -15.93
N THR A 25 -11.64 -31.59 -16.80
CA THR A 25 -11.41 -31.56 -18.25
C THR A 25 -11.87 -30.21 -18.79
N THR A 26 -11.01 -29.20 -18.67
CA THR A 26 -11.27 -27.86 -19.22
C THR A 26 -10.87 -27.85 -20.70
N SER A 27 -11.88 -27.86 -21.56
CA SER A 27 -11.75 -27.64 -23.01
C SER A 27 -11.13 -26.26 -23.30
N SER A 28 -10.20 -26.17 -24.24
CA SER A 28 -9.45 -24.95 -24.59
C SER A 28 -10.34 -23.75 -24.96
N SER A 29 -11.57 -23.99 -25.39
CA SER A 29 -12.54 -22.98 -25.81
C SER A 29 -13.03 -22.05 -24.70
N GLU A 30 -13.06 -22.49 -23.42
CA GLU A 30 -13.46 -21.61 -22.31
C GLU A 30 -12.37 -20.59 -21.93
N VAL A 31 -11.10 -20.93 -22.16
CA VAL A 31 -9.96 -20.05 -21.87
C VAL A 31 -9.89 -18.89 -22.87
N ASP A 32 -10.31 -19.12 -24.12
CA ASP A 32 -10.28 -18.11 -25.18
C ASP A 32 -11.40 -17.06 -25.02
N ILE A 33 -12.58 -17.43 -24.51
CA ILE A 33 -13.68 -16.48 -24.23
C ILE A 33 -13.27 -15.46 -23.15
N LEU A 34 -12.45 -15.86 -22.17
CA LEU A 34 -11.93 -14.98 -21.12
C LEU A 34 -10.91 -13.95 -21.62
N ARG A 35 -10.47 -14.05 -22.88
CA ARG A 35 -9.48 -13.13 -23.46
C ARG A 35 -10.10 -12.07 -24.36
N ILE A 36 -11.38 -12.16 -24.71
CA ILE A 36 -12.02 -11.23 -25.65
C ILE A 36 -12.99 -10.29 -24.92
N CYS A 37 -12.88 -9.01 -25.22
CA CYS A 37 -13.77 -7.96 -24.76
C CYS A 37 -15.11 -7.99 -25.51
N THR A 38 -16.18 -7.44 -24.93
CA THR A 38 -17.47 -7.28 -25.63
C THR A 38 -17.40 -6.42 -26.91
N CYS A 39 -16.31 -5.70 -27.16
CA CYS A 39 -16.06 -4.99 -28.42
C CYS A 39 -15.32 -5.83 -29.47
N GLY A 40 -15.10 -7.13 -29.22
CA GLY A 40 -14.42 -8.06 -30.13
C GLY A 40 -12.89 -8.02 -30.09
N ARG A 41 -12.28 -7.13 -29.29
CA ARG A 41 -10.82 -7.02 -29.13
C ARG A 41 -10.29 -7.80 -27.95
N GLU A 42 -9.03 -8.21 -28.01
CA GLU A 42 -8.35 -8.88 -26.89
C GLU A 42 -8.22 -7.97 -25.66
N LEU A 43 -8.42 -8.54 -24.47
CA LEU A 43 -8.28 -7.87 -23.20
C LEU A 43 -6.81 -7.70 -22.82
N LEU A 44 -6.45 -6.50 -22.36
CA LEU A 44 -5.11 -6.21 -21.88
C LEU A 44 -5.00 -6.55 -20.39
N VAL A 45 -3.89 -7.17 -20.01
CA VAL A 45 -3.52 -7.32 -18.61
C VAL A 45 -2.94 -5.99 -18.12
N ARG A 46 -3.52 -5.45 -17.04
CA ARG A 46 -3.11 -4.23 -16.36
C ARG A 46 -2.89 -4.51 -14.88
N THR A 47 -2.10 -3.66 -14.23
CA THR A 47 -1.84 -3.75 -12.80
C THR A 47 -2.68 -2.72 -12.05
N SER A 48 -3.34 -3.15 -10.98
CA SER A 48 -4.03 -2.25 -10.06
C SER A 48 -3.02 -1.57 -9.15
N TRP A 49 -3.13 -0.25 -9.04
CA TRP A 49 -2.33 0.59 -8.14
C TRP A 49 -3.15 1.18 -7.00
N THR A 50 -4.35 0.64 -6.74
CA THR A 50 -5.14 1.07 -5.60
C THR A 50 -4.53 0.54 -4.30
N SER A 51 -4.74 1.26 -3.20
CA SER A 51 -4.31 0.81 -1.86
C SER A 51 -4.95 -0.53 -1.44
N THR A 52 -6.13 -0.86 -1.97
CA THR A 52 -6.87 -2.09 -1.68
C THR A 52 -6.41 -3.30 -2.47
N ASN A 53 -5.87 -3.10 -3.68
CA ASN A 53 -5.37 -4.16 -4.55
C ASN A 53 -4.03 -3.75 -5.19
N PRO A 54 -3.00 -3.39 -4.40
CA PRO A 54 -1.72 -2.96 -4.94
C PRO A 54 -1.06 -4.13 -5.68
N GLY A 55 -0.58 -3.88 -6.89
CA GLY A 55 0.15 -4.85 -7.69
C GLY A 55 -0.69 -5.99 -8.29
N ARG A 56 -2.00 -6.06 -8.00
CA ARG A 56 -2.86 -7.15 -8.47
C ARG A 56 -3.25 -6.95 -9.93
N ARG A 57 -3.06 -7.97 -10.77
CA ARG A 57 -3.34 -7.86 -12.21
C ARG A 57 -4.79 -8.16 -12.56
N PHE A 58 -5.33 -7.40 -13.51
CA PHE A 58 -6.66 -7.59 -14.08
C PHE A 58 -6.62 -7.48 -15.61
N ARG A 59 -7.54 -8.16 -16.28
CA ARG A 59 -7.85 -8.01 -17.70
C ARG A 59 -8.89 -6.92 -17.88
N GLY A 60 -8.68 -6.02 -18.84
CA GLY A 60 -9.61 -4.94 -19.15
C GLY A 60 -9.60 -4.57 -20.62
N CYS A 61 -10.66 -3.88 -21.06
CA CYS A 61 -10.78 -3.39 -22.43
C CYS A 61 -9.57 -2.51 -22.80
N PRO A 62 -8.96 -2.68 -24.00
CA PRO A 62 -7.92 -1.77 -24.48
C PRO A 62 -8.46 -0.34 -24.68
N GLY A 63 -9.77 -0.21 -24.91
CA GLY A 63 -10.44 1.06 -25.20
C GLY A 63 -10.35 1.43 -26.69
N ASN A 64 -11.14 2.43 -27.09
CA ASN A 64 -11.00 3.12 -28.38
C ASN A 64 -11.40 4.58 -28.22
N ALA A 65 -10.51 5.52 -28.55
CA ALA A 65 -10.75 6.96 -28.42
C ALA A 65 -11.37 7.36 -27.07
N GLY A 66 -10.83 6.83 -25.96
CA GLY A 66 -11.30 7.12 -24.60
C GLY A 66 -12.56 6.37 -24.15
N LYS A 67 -13.19 5.57 -25.01
CA LYS A 67 -14.34 4.72 -24.64
C LYS A 67 -13.87 3.32 -24.27
N TYR A 68 -14.25 2.86 -23.08
CA TYR A 68 -13.93 1.53 -22.56
C TYR A 68 -15.19 0.71 -22.36
N CYS A 69 -15.15 -0.58 -22.70
CA CYS A 69 -16.18 -1.52 -22.29
C CYS A 69 -16.02 -1.87 -20.81
N ARG A 70 -17.11 -2.32 -20.18
CA ARG A 70 -17.13 -2.73 -18.76
C ARG A 70 -16.57 -4.14 -18.51
N THR A 71 -15.94 -4.77 -19.52
CA THR A 71 -15.31 -6.08 -19.36
C THR A 71 -14.11 -5.98 -18.41
N PHE A 72 -14.16 -6.76 -17.33
CA PHE A 72 -13.15 -6.78 -16.28
C PHE A 72 -13.02 -8.19 -15.70
N GLN A 73 -11.79 -8.65 -15.47
CA GLN A 73 -11.54 -9.92 -14.80
C GLN A 73 -10.23 -9.88 -14.02
N TRP A 74 -10.19 -10.41 -12.81
CA TRP A 74 -8.93 -10.57 -12.08
C TRP A 74 -8.09 -11.71 -12.66
N VAL A 75 -6.80 -11.45 -12.88
CA VAL A 75 -5.81 -12.47 -13.28
C VAL A 75 -5.28 -13.16 -12.04
N ASP A 76 -4.85 -12.37 -11.06
CA ASP A 76 -4.31 -12.90 -9.81
C ASP A 76 -5.43 -13.10 -8.79
N PRO A 77 -5.37 -14.13 -7.93
CA PRO A 77 -6.32 -14.30 -6.84
C PRO A 77 -6.27 -13.12 -5.86
N PRO A 78 -7.32 -12.88 -5.06
CA PRO A 78 -7.28 -11.84 -4.05
C PRO A 78 -6.20 -12.18 -3.02
N MET A 79 -5.52 -11.15 -2.49
CA MET A 79 -4.67 -11.33 -1.31
C MET A 79 -5.48 -11.95 -0.16
N CYS A 80 -4.84 -12.83 0.60
CA CYS A 80 -5.52 -13.48 1.73
C CYS A 80 -5.89 -12.45 2.80
N ARG A 81 -6.92 -12.77 3.60
CA ARG A 81 -7.44 -11.86 4.64
C ARG A 81 -6.34 -11.40 5.59
N ARG A 82 -5.50 -12.35 6.02
CA ARG A 82 -4.35 -12.09 6.91
C ARG A 82 -3.38 -11.07 6.32
N SER A 83 -3.03 -11.18 5.03
CA SER A 83 -2.13 -10.21 4.38
C SER A 83 -2.75 -8.81 4.30
N LYS A 84 -4.05 -8.71 4.03
CA LYS A 84 -4.76 -7.42 4.02
C LYS A 84 -4.80 -6.74 5.39
N GLU A 85 -4.77 -7.51 6.47
CA GLU A 85 -4.70 -7.00 7.83
C GLU A 85 -3.27 -6.62 8.25
N ILE A 86 -2.28 -7.47 7.93
CA ILE A 86 -0.90 -7.32 8.41
C ILE A 86 -0.11 -6.28 7.60
N ILE A 87 -0.18 -6.32 6.26
CA ILE A 87 0.67 -5.48 5.40
C ILE A 87 0.50 -3.98 5.70
N PRO A 88 -0.73 -3.42 5.82
CA PRO A 88 -0.89 -2.01 6.16
C PRO A 88 -0.29 -1.63 7.51
N GLY A 89 -0.42 -2.52 8.51
CA GLY A 89 0.17 -2.32 9.84
C GLY A 89 1.69 -2.27 9.81
N LEU A 90 2.32 -3.14 9.01
CA LEU A 90 3.77 -3.15 8.82
C LEU A 90 4.25 -1.89 8.08
N LEU A 91 3.58 -1.49 7.00
CA LEU A 91 3.92 -0.27 6.26
C LEU A 91 3.81 0.98 7.14
N ASN A 92 2.75 1.08 7.95
CA ASN A 92 2.60 2.21 8.87
C ASN A 92 3.75 2.26 9.88
N ARG A 93 4.15 1.10 10.43
CA ARG A 93 5.27 1.03 11.37
C ARG A 93 6.61 1.40 10.71
N LEU A 94 6.86 0.95 9.49
CA LEU A 94 8.05 1.35 8.73
C LEU A 94 8.10 2.87 8.53
N ASN A 95 7.00 3.46 8.07
CA ASN A 95 6.90 4.92 7.91
C ASN A 95 7.12 5.67 9.23
N GLN A 96 6.64 5.13 10.36
CA GLN A 96 6.89 5.71 11.67
C GLN A 96 8.38 5.67 12.03
N TYR A 97 9.06 4.54 11.81
CA TYR A 97 10.49 4.42 12.08
C TYR A 97 11.33 5.33 11.18
N GLU A 98 11.02 5.39 9.88
CA GLU A 98 11.71 6.29 8.94
C GLU A 98 11.57 7.76 9.38
N ASN A 99 10.38 8.16 9.79
CA ASN A 99 10.14 9.51 10.31
C ASN A 99 10.88 9.77 11.63
N ALA A 100 10.93 8.79 12.53
CA ALA A 100 11.67 8.92 13.79
C ALA A 100 13.19 9.05 13.54
N ILE A 101 13.74 8.22 12.63
CA ILE A 101 15.15 8.30 12.21
C ILE A 101 15.44 9.66 11.60
N LYS A 102 14.57 10.14 10.69
CA LYS A 102 14.74 11.46 10.07
C LYS A 102 14.79 12.58 11.12
N ARG A 103 13.86 12.60 12.08
CA ARG A 103 13.84 13.59 13.17
C ARG A 103 15.09 13.50 14.04
N ALA A 104 15.52 12.28 14.41
CA ALA A 104 16.74 12.09 15.20
C ALA A 104 17.99 12.58 14.45
N ASN A 105 18.08 12.33 13.14
CA ASN A 105 19.18 12.84 12.32
C ASN A 105 19.16 14.37 12.23
N GLU A 106 17.98 14.97 12.11
CA GLU A 106 17.81 16.43 12.11
C GLU A 106 18.24 17.05 13.46
N THR A 107 17.85 16.46 14.59
CA THR A 107 18.25 16.96 15.93
C THR A 107 19.77 16.86 16.12
N VAL A 108 20.38 15.73 15.80
CA VAL A 108 21.84 15.55 15.86
C VAL A 108 22.56 16.55 14.96
N ALA A 109 22.06 16.79 13.75
CA ALA A 109 22.63 17.77 12.83
C ALA A 109 22.54 19.21 13.38
N LEU A 110 21.41 19.58 13.99
CA LEU A 110 21.23 20.89 14.63
C LEU A 110 22.16 21.07 15.83
N GLU A 111 22.29 20.06 16.69
CA GLU A 111 23.22 20.10 17.83
C GLU A 111 24.67 20.22 17.37
N ARG A 112 25.06 19.47 16.34
CA ARG A 112 26.40 19.58 15.74
C ARG A 112 26.66 20.98 15.20
N ARG A 113 25.69 21.58 14.51
CA ARG A 113 25.78 22.97 14.01
C ARG A 113 25.89 23.97 15.16
N ARG A 114 25.08 23.81 16.22
CA ARG A 114 25.11 24.68 17.41
C ARG A 114 26.45 24.59 18.12
N ARG A 115 26.96 23.37 18.35
CA ARG A 115 28.27 23.13 18.97
C ARG A 115 29.39 23.74 18.14
N ARG A 116 29.38 23.55 16.81
CA ARG A 116 30.38 24.15 15.93
C ARG A 116 30.37 25.68 16.01
N ARG A 117 29.18 26.30 15.97
CA ARG A 117 29.04 27.75 16.11
C ARG A 117 29.58 28.24 17.46
N PHE A 118 29.22 27.57 18.55
CA PHE A 118 29.68 27.91 19.88
C PHE A 118 31.21 27.84 19.99
N VAL A 119 31.82 26.74 19.51
CA VAL A 119 33.28 26.57 19.51
C VAL A 119 33.96 27.66 18.68
N VAL A 120 33.45 27.97 17.49
CA VAL A 120 34.02 29.04 16.64
C VAL A 120 33.95 30.40 17.35
N LEU A 121 32.80 30.76 17.93
CA LEU A 121 32.64 32.02 18.66
C LEU A 121 33.58 32.10 19.87
N LEU A 122 33.70 31.02 20.65
CA LEU A 122 34.61 30.95 21.79
C LEU A 122 36.06 31.19 21.37
N LEU A 123 36.52 30.53 20.30
CA LEU A 123 37.89 30.70 19.78
C LEU A 123 38.13 32.14 19.29
N LEU A 124 37.17 32.78 18.63
CA LEU A 124 37.26 34.18 18.22
C LEU A 124 37.35 35.14 19.42
N CYS A 125 36.57 34.89 20.47
CA CYS A 125 36.64 35.67 21.72
C CYS A 125 38.00 35.54 22.40
N ILE A 126 38.53 34.32 22.51
CA ILE A 126 39.86 34.06 23.09
C ILE A 126 40.95 34.77 22.28
N PHE A 127 40.88 34.69 20.95
CA PHE A 127 41.83 35.36 20.07
C PHE A 127 41.79 36.89 20.24
N CYS A 128 40.60 37.49 20.25
CA CYS A 128 40.41 38.93 20.46
C CYS A 128 40.92 39.39 21.83
N TRP A 129 40.68 38.60 22.88
CA TRP A 129 41.19 38.89 24.21
C TRP A 129 42.73 38.81 24.26
N ALA A 130 43.33 37.81 23.63
CA ALA A 130 44.79 37.66 23.60
C ALA A 130 45.48 38.80 22.82
N THR A 131 44.91 39.23 21.69
CA THR A 131 45.47 40.33 20.89
C THR A 131 45.35 41.67 21.62
N THR A 132 44.23 41.93 22.30
CA THR A 132 44.06 43.18 23.08
C THR A 132 45.01 43.23 24.28
N LEU A 133 45.20 42.12 24.99
CA LEU A 133 46.19 42.01 26.07
C LEU A 133 47.62 42.23 25.57
N PHE A 134 47.99 41.61 24.45
CA PHE A 134 49.31 41.79 23.85
C PHE A 134 49.60 43.25 23.49
N LEU A 135 48.63 43.93 22.86
CA LEU A 135 48.76 45.34 22.52
C LEU A 135 48.89 46.24 23.75
N ALA A 136 48.17 45.92 24.84
CA ALA A 136 48.23 46.71 26.08
C ALA A 136 49.58 46.58 26.83
N ILE A 137 50.32 45.49 26.65
CA ILE A 137 51.62 45.27 27.32
C ILE A 137 52.78 45.93 26.54
N HIS A 138 52.63 46.11 25.23
CA HIS A 138 53.70 46.59 24.33
C HIS A 138 53.58 48.07 23.92
N ILE A 139 52.65 48.81 24.51
CA ILE A 139 52.50 50.27 24.40
C ILE A 139 52.99 50.89 25.71
#